data_AF-A0A6B3H4S2-F1
#
_entry.id   AF-A0A6B3H4S2-F1
#
_cell.length_a   1.000
_cell.length_b   1.000
_cell.length_c   1.000
_cell.angle_alpha   90.00
_cell.angle_beta   90.00
_cell.angle_gamma   90.00
#
_symmetry.space_group_name_H-M   'P 1'
#
loop_
_entity.id
_entity.type
_entity.pdbx_description
1 polymer ?
#
loop_
_entity_poly.entity_id
_entity_poly.type
_entity_poly.pdbx_seq_one_letter_code
_entity_poly.pdbx_strand_id
1 'polypeptide(L)' 'HAENRITVQVAADGRGVRVEVRDDGAGVPEDERERIFERFVRLDDARSRDDGGAGLGLAIARDVAARHGGT' A
#
# COMPACT_ATOMS: atom_id res chain seq x y z
N HIS A 1 3.64 8.69 2.31
CA HIS A 1 4.32 9.04 1.05
C HIS A 1 5.80 9.10 1.33
N ALA A 2 6.62 8.63 0.38
CA ALA A 2 8.08 8.68 0.48
C ALA A 2 8.57 10.11 0.68
N GLU A 3 9.65 10.27 1.44
CA GLU A 3 10.36 11.54 1.55
C GLU A 3 11.41 11.65 0.44
N ASN A 4 12.24 10.61 0.26
CA ASN A 4 13.34 10.63 -0.70
C ASN A 4 13.48 9.33 -1.50
N ARG A 5 13.01 8.19 -0.97
CA ARG A 5 13.34 6.89 -1.54
C ARG A 5 12.16 5.93 -1.53
N ILE A 6 11.94 5.33 -2.69
CA ILE A 6 11.09 4.15 -2.88
C ILE A 6 11.99 3.00 -3.33
N THR A 7 11.83 1.84 -2.69
CA THR A 7 12.52 0.60 -3.07
C THR A 7 11.47 -0.42 -3.52
N VAL A 8 11.68 -0.99 -4.70
CA VAL A 8 10.86 -2.09 -5.23
C VAL A 8 11.73 -3.33 -5.34
N GLN A 9 11.30 -4.42 -4.73
CA GLN A 9 11.98 -5.71 -4.78
C GLN A 9 11.03 -6.77 -5.33
N VAL A 10 11.55 -7.63 -6.19
CA VAL A 10 10.84 -8.79 -6.72
C VAL A 10 11.66 -10.02 -6.40
N ALA A 11 11.03 -10.99 -5.73
CA ALA A 11 11.59 -12.29 -5.45
C ALA A 11 10.63 -13.37 -5.94
N ALA A 12 11.14 -14.36 -6.64
CA ALA A 12 10.36 -15.53 -7.04
C ALA A 12 10.82 -16.74 -6.21
N ASP A 13 9.87 -17.57 -5.81
CA ASP A 13 10.15 -18.93 -5.33
C ASP A 13 9.34 -19.94 -6.16
N GLY A 14 9.52 -21.24 -5.90
CA GLY A 14 8.79 -22.29 -6.62
C GLY A 14 7.26 -22.28 -6.41
N ARG A 15 6.71 -21.34 -5.62
CA ARG A 15 5.30 -21.23 -5.27
C ARG A 15 4.67 -19.91 -5.73
N GLY A 16 5.46 -18.91 -6.12
CA GLY A 16 4.95 -17.65 -6.65
C GLY A 16 5.99 -16.55 -6.74
N VAL A 17 5.50 -15.31 -6.86
CA VAL A 17 6.32 -14.09 -6.91
C VAL A 17 5.89 -13.17 -5.78
N ARG A 18 6.85 -12.74 -4.95
CA ARG A 18 6.68 -11.69 -3.96
C ARG A 18 7.18 -10.37 -4.55
N VAL A 19 6.28 -9.38 -4.62
CA VAL A 19 6.63 -8.00 -4.91
C VAL A 19 6.55 -7.20 -3.63
N GLU A 20 7.60 -6.47 -3.29
CA GLU A 20 7.67 -5.65 -2.09
C GLU A 20 7.99 -4.21 -2.46
N VAL A 21 7.15 -3.28 -1.99
CA VAL A 21 7.34 -1.84 -2.16
C VAL A 21 7.56 -1.24 -0.77
N ARG A 22 8.67 -0.52 -0.60
CA ARG A 22 9.01 0.18 0.65
C ARG A 22 9.29 1.64 0.35
N ASP A 23 8.79 2.54 1.20
CA ASP A 23 9.15 3.96 1.19
C ASP A 23 9.74 4.40 2.52
N ASP A 24 10.41 5.55 2.53
CA ASP A 24 11.02 6.18 3.69
C ASP A 24 10.13 7.27 4.33
N GLY A 25 8.81 7.23 4.08
CA GLY A 25 7.86 8.14 4.69
C GLY A 25 7.54 7.83 6.16
N ALA A 26 6.61 8.60 6.72
CA ALA A 26 6.14 8.47 8.11
C ALA A 26 5.51 7.10 8.45
N GLY A 27 5.26 6.25 7.45
CA GLY A 27 4.64 4.93 7.63
C GLY A 27 3.15 5.00 7.93
N VAL A 28 2.61 3.88 8.43
CA VAL A 28 1.21 3.73 8.83
C VAL A 28 1.15 3.26 10.28
N PRO A 29 0.42 3.95 11.17
CA PRO A 29 0.17 3.50 12.55
C PRO A 29 -0.37 2.07 12.60
N GLU A 30 0.02 1.28 13.60
CA GLU A 30 -0.29 -0.15 13.65
C GLU A 30 -1.79 -0.45 13.66
N ASP A 31 -2.56 0.38 14.36
CA ASP A 31 -4.01 0.33 14.48
C ASP A 31 -4.75 0.70 13.18
N GLU A 32 -4.04 1.31 12.22
CA GLU A 32 -4.57 1.73 10.93
C GLU A 32 -4.17 0.77 9.78
N ARG A 33 -3.21 -0.14 9.99
CA ARG A 33 -2.63 -0.99 8.92
C ARG A 33 -3.63 -1.87 8.18
N GLU A 34 -4.71 -2.32 8.83
CA GLU A 34 -5.77 -3.07 8.15
C GLU A 34 -6.75 -2.12 7.46
N ARG A 35 -7.10 -1.01 8.13
CA ARG A 35 -8.10 -0.04 7.67
C ARG A 35 -7.68 0.68 6.40
N ILE A 36 -6.38 0.89 6.16
CA ILE A 36 -5.90 1.50 4.90
C ILE A 36 -6.25 0.72 3.63
N PHE A 37 -6.63 -0.56 3.75
CA PHE A 37 -7.10 -1.37 2.63
C PHE A 37 -8.61 -1.24 2.36
N GLU A 38 -9.35 -0.54 3.21
CA GLU A 38 -10.77 -0.25 2.98
C GLU A 38 -10.94 0.86 1.95
N ARG A 39 -12.03 0.79 1.17
CA ARG A 39 -12.32 1.80 0.15
C ARG A 39 -12.62 3.14 0.81
N PHE A 40 -12.08 4.21 0.23
CA PHE A 40 -12.26 5.60 0.67
C PHE A 40 -11.62 5.95 2.02
N VAL A 41 -10.92 5.01 2.67
CA VAL A 41 -10.13 5.32 3.86
C VAL A 41 -8.90 6.13 3.48
N ARG A 42 -8.70 7.22 4.22
CA ARG A 42 -7.53 8.10 4.10
C ARG A 42 -7.04 8.41 5.51
N LEU A 43 -5.74 8.20 5.75
CA LEU A 43 -5.11 8.59 7.00
C LEU A 43 -4.99 10.11 7.07
N ASP A 44 -5.04 10.65 8.27
CA ASP A 44 -5.09 12.09 8.50
C ASP A 44 -3.80 12.79 8.04
N ASP A 45 -2.64 12.11 8.08
CA ASP A 45 -1.37 12.62 7.52
C ASP A 45 -1.39 12.79 5.99
N ALA A 46 -2.29 12.08 5.28
CA ALA A 46 -2.51 12.22 3.85
C ALA A 46 -3.49 13.35 3.49
N ARG A 47 -4.17 13.97 4.47
CA ARG A 47 -5.09 15.09 4.23
C ARG A 47 -4.38 16.44 4.06
N SER A 48 -3.16 16.56 4.59
CA SER A 48 -2.43 17.83 4.70
C SER A 48 -1.70 18.27 3.43
N ARG A 49 -1.75 17.47 2.35
CA ARG A 49 -1.06 17.75 1.09
C ARG A 49 -2.04 17.52 -0.07
N ASP A 50 -2.44 18.62 -0.70
CA ASP A 50 -3.64 18.85 -1.53
C ASP A 50 -3.84 18.02 -2.83
N ASP A 51 -3.17 16.88 -3.02
CA ASP A 51 -3.31 16.02 -4.22
C ASP A 51 -3.70 14.56 -3.88
N GLY A 52 -4.38 14.36 -2.75
CA GLY A 52 -4.73 13.04 -2.25
C GLY A 52 -5.84 12.34 -3.06
N GLY A 53 -5.49 11.27 -3.78
CA GLY A 53 -6.44 10.42 -4.52
C GLY A 53 -7.61 9.87 -3.67
N ALA A 54 -8.61 9.27 -4.32
CA ALA A 54 -9.89 8.89 -3.70
C ALA A 54 -9.84 7.79 -2.60
N GLY A 55 -8.65 7.38 -2.12
CA GLY A 55 -8.52 6.30 -1.14
C GLY A 55 -8.87 4.92 -1.72
N LEU A 56 -8.59 4.69 -3.01
CA LEU A 56 -8.92 3.43 -3.70
C LEU A 56 -7.70 2.55 -4.01
N GLY A 57 -6.49 3.11 -4.01
CA GLY A 57 -5.29 2.41 -4.50
C GLY A 57 -5.01 1.09 -3.79
N LEU A 58 -4.96 1.10 -2.45
CA LEU A 58 -4.67 -0.10 -1.66
C LEU A 58 -5.81 -1.12 -1.69
N ALA A 59 -7.06 -0.66 -1.67
CA ALA A 59 -8.23 -1.53 -1.82
C ALA A 59 -8.21 -2.27 -3.16
N ILE A 60 -7.85 -1.58 -4.24
CA ILE A 60 -7.70 -2.18 -5.58
C ILE A 60 -6.52 -3.17 -5.59
N ALA A 61 -5.37 -2.79 -5.03
CA ALA A 61 -4.19 -3.66 -4.98
C ALA A 61 -4.49 -4.99 -4.26
N ARG A 62 -5.17 -4.94 -3.10
CA ARG A 62 -5.56 -6.13 -2.35
C ARG A 62 -6.56 -7.00 -3.13
N ASP A 63 -7.56 -6.40 -3.75
CA ASP A 63 -8.55 -7.12 -4.57
C ASP A 63 -7.87 -7.80 -5.78
N VAL A 64 -6.95 -7.12 -6.45
CA VAL A 64 -6.16 -7.68 -7.55
C VAL A 64 -5.31 -8.85 -7.06
N ALA A 65 -4.56 -8.71 -5.96
CA ALA A 65 -3.75 -9.79 -5.40
C ALA A 65 -4.61 -11.02 -5.05
N ALA A 66 -5.72 -10.81 -4.36
CA ALA A 66 -6.64 -11.89 -3.96
C ALA A 66 -7.23 -12.62 -5.18
N ARG A 67 -7.63 -11.88 -6.24
CA ARG A 67 -8.16 -12.48 -7.48
C ARG A 67 -7.14 -13.33 -8.23
N HIS A 68 -5.84 -13.09 -8.01
CA HIS A 68 -4.75 -13.90 -8.57
C HIS A 68 -4.29 -15.01 -7.62
N GLY A 69 -4.99 -15.24 -6.51
CA GLY A 69 -4.63 -16.24 -5.49
C GLY A 69 -3.43 -15.85 -4.62
N GLY A 70 -3.05 -14.57 -4.63
CA GLY A 70 -2.02 -14.00 -3.77
C GLY A 70 -2.57 -13.45 -2.45
N THR A 71 -1.67 -12.89 -1.65
CA THR A 71 -1.93 -12.26 -0.35
C THR A 71 -1.32 -10.88 -0.29
#